data_AF-J3SCX2-F1
#
_entry.id   AF-J3SCX2-F1
#
_cell.length_a   1.000
_cell.length_b   1.000
_cell.length_c   1.000
_cell.angle_alpha   90.00
_cell.angle_beta   90.00
_cell.angle_gamma   90.00
#
_symmetry.space_group_name_H-M   'P 1'
#
loop_
_entity.id
_entity.type
_entity.pdbx_description
1 polymer ?
#
loop_
_entity_poly.entity_id
_entity_poly.type
_entity_poly.pdbx_seq_one_letter_code
_entity_poly.pdbx_strand_id
1 'polypeptide(L)'
;METKIPPAVTPTSPSSPGLSPVPPPDKVDGFSRRSLRRSRQRRSHSSSQFRYQSNQQELTPLPLLKDAPVSELHDLLCKKLQQCSIIFDFLDCVADLKGKEIKRAALNELVECVATNRGILIEPLYPEIIKMISVNIFRILPPSENPEFDPEEDEPNLEPSWPHLQLVYEFFLRFLESPDFQPSVAKRYIDQKFVLMLLELFDSEDPREREYLKTILHRVYGKFLGLRAYIRKQCNNIFLRFIYETEHFNGVAELLEILGSIINGFALPLKAEHKQFLIRVLIPLHSVKSLSIFHAQLAYCVVQFLEKDATLTEHVIRGLLKYWPKTCTQKEVMLLGEIEEILDVIEPSQFVKIQEPLFKQVARCIASPHFQVAERALYFWNNEYILSLVEDNCHMVLPTIFGTLYRVSKEHWNPTIVSLVYNVLKTFMEMNGKLFDELTASYKVEKQQELKKEKERQELWRHLDELQLQKLQGLEEAKMNRLNLQRTLAS
;
A
#
# COMPACT_ATOMS: atom_id res chain seq x y z
N MET A 1 -3.93 44.95 29.51
CA MET A 1 -2.68 45.71 29.27
C MET A 1 -2.06 45.19 28.00
N GLU A 2 -2.30 45.91 26.90
CA GLU A 2 -1.82 45.58 25.56
C GLU A 2 -0.29 45.63 25.54
N THR A 3 0.35 44.55 25.06
CA THR A 3 1.80 44.51 24.82
C THR A 3 2.06 44.43 23.33
N LYS A 4 2.61 45.53 22.81
CA LYS A 4 2.98 45.77 21.41
C LYS A 4 4.14 44.87 20.98
N ILE A 5 4.01 44.33 19.78
CA ILE A 5 5.05 43.64 18.98
C ILE A 5 5.93 44.71 18.30
N PRO A 6 7.27 44.56 18.23
CA PRO A 6 8.15 45.48 17.51
C PRO A 6 8.21 45.19 15.99
N PRO A 7 8.47 46.20 15.14
CA PRO A 7 8.32 46.07 13.68
C PRO A 7 9.54 45.48 12.98
N ALA A 8 9.28 44.93 11.79
CA ALA A 8 10.23 44.31 10.87
C ALA A 8 11.21 45.31 10.25
N VAL A 9 12.47 44.90 10.12
CA VAL A 9 13.52 45.62 9.39
C VAL A 9 13.74 44.94 8.04
N THR A 10 13.56 45.69 6.96
CA THR A 10 13.91 45.31 5.58
C THR A 10 15.42 45.49 5.35
N PRO A 11 16.13 44.56 4.69
CA PRO A 11 17.48 44.82 4.22
C PRO A 11 17.48 45.31 2.76
N THR A 12 18.22 46.39 2.56
CA THR A 12 18.64 46.94 1.28
C THR A 12 19.72 46.08 0.62
N SER A 13 19.65 45.97 -0.70
CA SER A 13 20.60 45.30 -1.58
C SER A 13 21.94 46.05 -1.67
N PRO A 14 23.07 45.33 -1.81
CA PRO A 14 24.24 45.88 -2.47
C PRO A 14 24.67 45.08 -3.71
N SER A 15 25.13 45.86 -4.67
CA SER A 15 25.70 45.57 -5.98
C SER A 15 26.95 44.70 -5.98
N SER A 16 27.09 43.91 -7.04
CA SER A 16 28.23 43.07 -7.41
C SER A 16 29.54 43.84 -7.65
N PRO A 17 30.70 43.21 -7.39
CA PRO A 17 31.79 43.30 -8.36
C PRO A 17 32.61 42.00 -8.53
N GLY A 18 32.99 41.72 -9.79
CA GLY A 18 34.34 41.27 -10.18
C GLY A 18 34.73 39.81 -9.96
N LEU A 19 34.78 39.04 -11.06
CA LEU A 19 35.38 37.70 -11.16
C LEU A 19 36.92 37.75 -11.12
N SER A 20 37.55 36.84 -10.36
CA SER A 20 38.90 36.31 -10.59
C SER A 20 39.02 34.90 -9.96
N PRO A 21 39.77 33.95 -10.56
CA PRO A 21 39.60 32.52 -10.32
C PRO A 21 40.45 31.99 -9.15
N VAL A 22 39.86 31.13 -8.33
CA VAL A 22 40.52 30.40 -7.22
C VAL A 22 40.77 28.93 -7.66
N PRO A 23 41.96 28.34 -7.38
CA PRO A 23 42.30 26.97 -7.80
C PRO A 23 41.59 25.90 -6.95
N PRO A 24 41.50 24.64 -7.41
CA PRO A 24 40.67 23.63 -6.77
C PRO A 24 41.38 23.01 -5.56
N PRO A 25 40.67 22.75 -4.43
CA PRO A 25 41.19 21.90 -3.37
C PRO A 25 40.85 20.42 -3.62
N ASP A 26 41.82 19.59 -3.24
CA ASP A 26 41.85 18.14 -3.37
C ASP A 26 40.65 17.41 -2.75
N LYS A 27 40.28 16.33 -3.43
CA LYS A 27 39.22 15.39 -3.06
C LYS A 27 39.61 14.60 -1.80
N VAL A 28 38.79 14.71 -0.77
CA VAL A 28 38.60 13.61 0.20
C VAL A 28 37.10 13.37 0.27
N ASP A 29 36.61 12.44 -0.57
CA ASP A 29 35.24 11.95 -0.49
C ASP A 29 35.30 10.43 -0.34
N GLY A 30 35.09 10.02 0.91
CA GLY A 30 35.02 8.63 1.31
C GLY A 30 33.58 8.14 1.22
N PHE A 31 33.11 7.83 0.02
CA PHE A 31 31.98 6.91 -0.17
C PHE A 31 32.23 6.04 -1.40
N SER A 32 32.20 4.73 -1.16
CA SER A 32 32.36 3.65 -2.13
C SER A 32 31.58 3.92 -3.42
N ARG A 33 32.32 4.08 -4.52
CA ARG A 33 31.81 3.76 -5.86
C ARG A 33 31.42 2.29 -5.90
N ARG A 34 30.17 1.95 -5.55
CA ARG A 34 29.57 0.72 -6.04
C ARG A 34 29.59 0.81 -7.56
N SER A 35 30.34 -0.10 -8.15
CA SER A 35 30.51 -0.28 -9.58
C SER A 35 29.15 -0.29 -10.28
N LEU A 36 28.91 0.71 -11.14
CA LEU A 36 27.94 0.63 -12.24
C LEU A 36 28.42 -0.45 -13.21
N ARG A 37 28.28 -1.73 -12.84
CA ARG A 37 28.11 -2.77 -13.83
C ARG A 37 26.67 -2.65 -14.28
N ARG A 38 26.46 -2.00 -15.43
CA ARG A 38 25.30 -2.31 -16.27
C ARG A 38 25.31 -3.82 -16.47
N SER A 39 24.50 -4.51 -15.69
CA SER A 39 24.06 -5.86 -15.99
C SER A 39 23.62 -5.83 -17.45
N ARG A 40 24.25 -6.64 -18.31
CA ARG A 40 23.67 -6.91 -19.63
C ARG A 40 22.27 -7.43 -19.36
N GLN A 41 21.23 -6.70 -19.78
CA GLN A 41 19.88 -7.25 -19.92
C GLN A 41 20.03 -8.57 -20.70
N ARG A 42 19.96 -9.69 -19.99
CA ARG A 42 19.67 -10.96 -20.62
C ARG A 42 18.20 -10.86 -21.02
N ARG A 43 17.88 -11.29 -22.24
CA ARG A 43 16.52 -11.21 -22.79
C ARG A 43 15.58 -11.94 -21.83
N SER A 44 14.57 -11.24 -21.34
CA SER A 44 13.50 -11.84 -20.54
C SER A 44 12.86 -12.96 -21.37
N HIS A 45 12.80 -14.15 -20.79
CA HIS A 45 12.16 -15.29 -21.46
C HIS A 45 10.64 -15.15 -21.34
N SER A 46 9.99 -14.62 -22.39
CA SER A 46 8.52 -14.65 -22.48
C SER A 46 8.02 -16.08 -22.38
N SER A 47 6.98 -16.27 -21.60
CA SER A 47 6.30 -17.56 -21.39
C SER A 47 5.67 -18.14 -22.66
N SER A 48 5.48 -17.31 -23.69
CA SER A 48 5.12 -17.72 -25.05
C SER A 48 6.16 -18.66 -25.68
N GLN A 49 7.44 -18.55 -25.31
CA GLN A 49 8.55 -19.33 -25.88
C GLN A 49 8.44 -20.83 -25.56
N PHE A 50 7.98 -21.19 -24.35
CA PHE A 50 7.85 -22.60 -23.93
C PHE A 50 6.71 -23.35 -24.63
N ARG A 51 5.78 -22.63 -25.26
CA ARG A 51 4.63 -23.21 -25.98
C ARG A 51 4.74 -23.11 -27.49
N TYR A 52 5.73 -22.37 -27.97
CA TYR A 52 6.00 -22.26 -29.39
C TYR A 52 6.47 -23.62 -29.92
N GLN A 53 5.71 -24.17 -30.86
CA GLN A 53 6.12 -25.34 -31.64
C GLN A 53 6.54 -24.82 -33.00
N SER A 54 7.84 -24.92 -33.32
CA SER A 54 8.44 -24.41 -34.56
C SER A 54 7.94 -25.06 -35.86
N ASN A 55 7.00 -26.02 -35.79
CA ASN A 55 6.43 -26.77 -36.91
C ASN A 55 4.98 -26.37 -37.24
N GLN A 56 4.54 -25.16 -36.89
CA GLN A 56 3.18 -24.71 -37.20
C GLN A 56 3.01 -24.43 -38.70
N GLN A 57 1.93 -24.97 -39.30
CA GLN A 57 1.52 -24.71 -40.68
C GLN A 57 1.43 -23.20 -40.95
N GLU A 58 1.91 -22.75 -42.11
CA GLU A 58 1.74 -21.36 -42.54
C GLU A 58 0.26 -20.96 -42.49
N LEU A 59 -0.05 -19.92 -41.71
CA LEU A 59 -1.40 -19.40 -41.63
C LEU A 59 -1.84 -18.83 -42.98
N THR A 60 -2.98 -19.29 -43.48
CA THR A 60 -3.66 -18.69 -44.63
C THR A 60 -4.74 -17.71 -44.15
N PRO A 61 -4.86 -16.53 -44.77
CA PRO A 61 -5.90 -15.57 -44.39
C PRO A 61 -7.28 -16.15 -44.75
N LEU A 62 -8.17 -16.24 -43.76
CA LEU A 62 -9.55 -16.67 -43.96
C LEU A 62 -10.42 -15.50 -44.47
N PRO A 63 -11.52 -15.77 -45.22
CA PRO A 63 -12.46 -14.75 -45.67
C PRO A 63 -12.97 -13.84 -44.55
N LEU A 64 -13.39 -12.62 -44.89
CA LEU A 64 -13.97 -11.68 -43.93
C LEU A 64 -15.37 -12.17 -43.49
N LEU A 65 -15.66 -12.08 -42.19
CA LEU A 65 -16.94 -12.37 -41.55
C LEU A 65 -18.07 -11.48 -42.09
N LYS A 66 -17.75 -10.25 -42.53
CA LYS A 66 -18.74 -9.31 -43.12
C LYS A 66 -19.22 -9.75 -44.50
N ASP A 67 -18.39 -10.50 -45.23
CA ASP A 67 -18.67 -10.92 -46.61
C ASP A 67 -19.23 -12.35 -46.67
N ALA A 68 -19.29 -13.05 -45.53
CA ALA A 68 -19.75 -14.43 -45.44
C ALA A 68 -21.29 -14.52 -45.37
N PRO A 69 -21.92 -15.50 -46.04
CA PRO A 69 -23.35 -15.73 -45.90
C PRO A 69 -23.67 -16.19 -44.47
N VAL A 70 -24.86 -15.79 -43.96
CA VAL A 70 -25.31 -16.08 -42.59
C VAL A 70 -25.27 -17.58 -42.26
N SER A 71 -25.47 -18.44 -43.25
CA SER A 71 -25.39 -19.91 -43.11
C SER A 71 -23.99 -20.45 -42.81
N GLU A 72 -22.94 -19.77 -43.27
CA GLU A 72 -21.54 -20.20 -43.08
C GLU A 72 -20.82 -19.40 -41.98
N LEU A 73 -21.47 -18.36 -41.46
CA LEU A 73 -20.88 -17.42 -40.51
C LEU A 73 -20.37 -18.12 -39.23
N HIS A 74 -21.14 -19.06 -38.68
CA HIS A 74 -20.76 -19.79 -37.48
C HIS A 74 -19.57 -20.74 -37.72
N ASP A 75 -19.54 -21.43 -38.85
CA ASP A 75 -18.43 -22.32 -39.22
C ASP A 75 -17.15 -21.53 -39.50
N LEU A 76 -17.26 -20.38 -40.16
CA LEU A 76 -16.14 -19.47 -40.40
C LEU A 76 -15.61 -18.88 -39.09
N LEU A 77 -16.51 -18.55 -38.15
CA LEU A 77 -16.15 -18.08 -36.81
C LEU A 77 -15.37 -19.15 -36.04
N CYS A 78 -15.83 -20.41 -36.04
CA CYS A 78 -15.11 -21.54 -35.47
C CYS A 78 -13.71 -21.69 -36.06
N LYS A 79 -13.58 -21.62 -37.40
CA LYS A 79 -12.27 -21.69 -38.08
C LYS A 79 -11.34 -20.55 -37.67
N LYS A 80 -11.86 -19.32 -37.54
CA LYS A 80 -11.08 -18.17 -37.06
C LYS A 80 -10.67 -18.32 -35.59
N LEU A 81 -11.54 -18.82 -34.72
CA LEU A 81 -11.18 -19.10 -33.31
C LEU A 81 -10.05 -20.15 -33.20
N GLN A 82 -10.12 -21.20 -34.02
CA GLN A 82 -9.07 -22.21 -34.09
C GLN A 82 -7.76 -21.63 -34.63
N GLN A 83 -7.82 -20.78 -35.66
CA GLN A 83 -6.67 -20.06 -36.19
C GLN A 83 -6.02 -19.16 -35.11
N CYS A 84 -6.82 -18.45 -34.33
CA CYS A 84 -6.35 -17.58 -33.24
C CYS A 84 -5.77 -18.37 -32.04
N SER A 85 -5.97 -19.69 -31.98
CA SER A 85 -5.38 -20.55 -30.95
C SER A 85 -3.90 -20.87 -31.20
N ILE A 86 -3.37 -20.51 -32.37
CA ILE A 86 -1.96 -20.71 -32.73
C ILE A 86 -1.10 -19.64 -32.03
N ILE A 87 -0.07 -20.07 -31.29
CA ILE A 87 0.81 -19.20 -30.48
C ILE A 87 2.07 -18.85 -31.29
N PHE A 88 2.39 -17.56 -31.35
CA PHE A 88 3.62 -17.05 -31.97
C PHE A 88 4.61 -16.60 -30.90
N ASP A 89 5.90 -16.75 -31.19
CA ASP A 89 6.97 -16.18 -30.36
C ASP A 89 7.20 -14.70 -30.74
N PHE A 90 7.09 -13.80 -29.77
CA PHE A 90 7.31 -12.37 -29.93
C PHE A 90 8.70 -11.89 -29.50
N LEU A 91 9.54 -12.77 -28.94
CA LEU A 91 10.94 -12.44 -28.63
C LEU A 91 11.80 -12.31 -29.90
N ASP A 92 11.42 -13.05 -30.96
CA ASP A 92 11.91 -12.80 -32.31
C ASP A 92 10.93 -11.88 -33.06
N CYS A 93 11.26 -10.59 -33.09
CA CYS A 93 10.44 -9.58 -33.76
C CYS A 93 10.35 -9.75 -35.28
N VAL A 94 11.21 -10.57 -35.89
CA VAL A 94 11.31 -10.70 -37.36
C VAL A 94 10.73 -12.03 -37.84
N ALA A 95 10.66 -13.05 -36.98
CA ALA A 95 10.01 -14.31 -37.30
C ALA A 95 8.48 -14.16 -37.47
N ASP A 96 7.92 -14.92 -38.41
CA ASP A 96 6.48 -15.13 -38.61
C ASP A 96 5.63 -13.85 -38.76
N LEU A 97 6.20 -12.74 -39.25
CA LEU A 97 5.51 -11.44 -39.39
C LEU A 97 4.15 -11.56 -40.10
N LYS A 98 4.09 -12.34 -41.19
CA LYS A 98 2.86 -12.58 -41.93
C LYS A 98 1.81 -13.31 -41.10
N GLY A 99 2.21 -14.37 -40.38
CA GLY A 99 1.32 -15.13 -39.49
C GLY A 99 0.83 -14.28 -38.30
N LYS A 100 1.73 -13.50 -37.70
CA LYS A 100 1.42 -12.54 -36.63
C LYS A 100 0.37 -11.51 -37.08
N GLU A 101 0.51 -10.96 -38.28
CA GLU A 101 -0.44 -9.99 -38.81
C GLU A 101 -1.79 -10.63 -39.15
N ILE A 102 -1.80 -11.83 -39.74
CA ILE A 102 -3.04 -12.58 -40.01
C ILE A 102 -3.83 -12.83 -38.71
N LYS A 103 -3.15 -13.30 -37.65
CA LYS A 103 -3.79 -13.50 -36.35
C LYS A 103 -4.28 -12.19 -35.74
N ARG A 104 -3.49 -11.11 -35.84
CA ARG A 104 -3.90 -9.78 -35.35
C ARG A 104 -5.16 -9.27 -36.04
N ALA A 105 -5.23 -9.39 -37.36
CA ALA A 105 -6.41 -9.01 -38.15
C ALA A 105 -7.62 -9.87 -37.78
N ALA A 106 -7.45 -11.19 -37.68
CA ALA A 106 -8.52 -12.11 -37.28
C ALA A 106 -9.06 -11.81 -35.87
N LEU A 107 -8.19 -11.54 -34.89
CA LEU A 107 -8.61 -11.17 -33.53
C LEU A 107 -9.39 -9.84 -33.51
N ASN A 108 -8.93 -8.82 -34.23
CA ASN A 108 -9.66 -7.55 -34.34
C ASN A 108 -11.07 -7.74 -34.91
N GLU A 109 -11.18 -8.57 -35.94
CA GLU A 109 -12.45 -8.88 -36.58
C GLU A 109 -13.38 -9.65 -35.63
N LEU A 110 -12.85 -10.58 -34.83
CA LEU A 110 -13.63 -11.29 -33.80
C LEU A 110 -14.16 -10.34 -32.72
N VAL A 111 -13.35 -9.36 -32.31
CA VAL A 111 -13.78 -8.32 -31.35
C VAL A 111 -14.91 -7.48 -31.94
N GLU A 112 -14.77 -6.99 -33.17
CA GLU A 112 -15.81 -6.21 -33.86
C GLU A 112 -17.09 -7.02 -34.04
N CYS A 113 -16.97 -8.28 -34.45
CA CYS A 113 -18.09 -9.17 -34.68
C CYS A 113 -18.94 -9.39 -33.42
N VAL A 114 -18.31 -9.66 -32.27
CA VAL A 114 -19.02 -9.84 -30.98
C VAL A 114 -19.58 -8.52 -30.45
N ALA A 115 -18.96 -7.38 -30.76
CA ALA A 115 -19.43 -6.07 -30.31
C ALA A 115 -20.65 -5.57 -31.11
N THR A 116 -20.68 -5.80 -32.43
CA THR A 116 -21.69 -5.20 -33.32
C THR A 116 -22.89 -6.11 -33.58
N ASN A 117 -22.66 -7.42 -33.69
CA ASN A 117 -23.70 -8.34 -34.14
C ASN A 117 -24.41 -9.01 -32.96
N ARG A 118 -25.74 -9.02 -32.98
CA ARG A 118 -26.57 -9.71 -31.98
C ARG A 118 -26.92 -11.12 -32.44
N GLY A 119 -27.09 -12.04 -31.49
CA GLY A 119 -27.52 -13.42 -31.71
C GLY A 119 -26.42 -14.36 -32.22
N ILE A 120 -25.16 -13.92 -32.29
CA ILE A 120 -24.04 -14.76 -32.77
C ILE A 120 -23.65 -15.85 -31.76
N LEU A 121 -23.84 -15.60 -30.46
CA LEU A 121 -23.38 -16.49 -29.39
C LEU A 121 -24.31 -17.70 -29.20
N ILE A 122 -24.12 -18.72 -30.03
CA ILE A 122 -24.78 -20.02 -29.91
C ILE A 122 -24.02 -20.97 -28.97
N GLU A 123 -24.71 -21.93 -28.34
CA GLU A 123 -24.10 -22.85 -27.36
C GLU A 123 -22.81 -23.57 -27.84
N PRO A 124 -22.72 -24.06 -29.09
CA PRO A 124 -21.51 -24.75 -29.58
C PRO A 124 -20.25 -23.87 -29.64
N LEU A 125 -20.39 -22.54 -29.65
CA LEU A 125 -19.26 -21.62 -29.72
C LEU A 125 -18.57 -21.40 -28.38
N TYR A 126 -19.29 -21.54 -27.26
CA TYR A 126 -18.74 -21.34 -25.91
C TYR A 126 -17.46 -22.15 -25.65
N PRO A 127 -17.40 -23.48 -25.92
CA PRO A 127 -16.17 -24.25 -25.70
C PRO A 127 -15.01 -23.77 -26.59
N GLU A 128 -15.25 -23.46 -27.86
CA GLU A 128 -14.19 -23.00 -28.79
C GLU A 128 -13.64 -21.63 -28.39
N ILE A 129 -14.52 -20.70 -27.98
CA ILE A 129 -14.14 -19.38 -27.47
C ILE A 129 -13.29 -19.52 -26.21
N ILE A 130 -13.76 -20.28 -25.22
CA ILE A 130 -13.07 -20.44 -23.93
C ILE A 130 -11.75 -21.17 -24.11
N LYS A 131 -11.68 -22.15 -25.02
CA LYS A 131 -10.44 -22.83 -25.39
C LYS A 131 -9.44 -21.85 -26.03
N MET A 132 -9.86 -21.04 -27.00
CA MET A 132 -9.01 -20.04 -27.65
C MET A 132 -8.45 -19.05 -26.62
N ILE A 133 -9.30 -18.55 -25.72
CA ILE A 133 -8.88 -17.65 -24.63
C ILE A 133 -7.87 -18.36 -23.73
N SER A 134 -8.19 -19.56 -23.24
CA SER A 134 -7.37 -20.33 -22.30
C SER A 134 -5.97 -20.62 -22.84
N VAL A 135 -5.86 -20.98 -24.13
CA VAL A 135 -4.58 -21.28 -24.79
C VAL A 135 -3.69 -20.05 -24.88
N ASN A 136 -4.29 -18.87 -25.13
CA ASN A 136 -3.56 -17.62 -25.28
C ASN A 136 -3.17 -16.98 -23.94
N ILE A 137 -4.08 -16.91 -22.96
CA ILE A 137 -3.84 -16.12 -21.73
C ILE A 137 -3.11 -16.92 -20.64
N PHE A 138 -3.52 -18.17 -20.39
CA PHE A 138 -3.06 -18.89 -19.21
C PHE A 138 -1.67 -19.43 -19.45
N ARG A 139 -0.65 -18.84 -18.83
CA ARG A 139 0.75 -19.20 -18.99
C ARG A 139 1.47 -19.06 -17.66
N ILE A 140 2.59 -19.76 -17.51
CA ILE A 140 3.45 -19.57 -16.34
C ILE A 140 4.15 -18.23 -16.53
N LEU A 141 4.01 -17.31 -15.58
CA LEU A 141 4.69 -16.01 -15.66
C LEU A 141 6.21 -16.20 -15.56
N PRO A 142 7.00 -15.39 -16.28
CA PRO A 142 8.46 -15.46 -16.16
C PRO A 142 8.88 -15.18 -14.71
N PRO A 143 9.96 -15.81 -14.22
CA PRO A 143 10.47 -15.50 -12.89
C PRO A 143 10.92 -14.04 -12.84
N SER A 144 10.64 -13.35 -11.74
CA SER A 144 11.15 -11.99 -11.54
C SER A 144 12.67 -12.02 -11.48
N GLU A 145 13.32 -11.24 -12.34
CA GLU A 145 14.78 -11.26 -12.51
C GLU A 145 15.51 -10.39 -11.47
N ASN A 146 14.78 -9.52 -10.74
CA ASN A 146 15.36 -8.56 -9.82
C ASN A 146 14.90 -8.79 -8.36
N PRO A 147 15.74 -9.41 -7.50
CA PRO A 147 15.42 -9.63 -6.09
C PRO A 147 15.46 -8.36 -5.23
N GLU A 148 16.02 -7.25 -5.74
CA GLU A 148 16.00 -5.92 -5.09
C GLU A 148 15.00 -4.98 -5.77
N PHE A 149 14.04 -5.52 -6.53
CA PHE A 149 13.06 -4.72 -7.28
C PHE A 149 12.30 -3.79 -6.34
N ASP A 150 12.39 -2.49 -6.61
CA ASP A 150 11.57 -1.49 -5.97
C ASP A 150 10.38 -1.19 -6.89
N PRO A 151 9.16 -1.63 -6.54
CA PRO A 151 7.98 -1.38 -7.36
C PRO A 151 7.65 0.11 -7.56
N GLU A 152 8.22 1.02 -6.77
CA GLU A 152 8.04 2.46 -6.95
C GLU A 152 9.06 3.07 -7.93
N GLU A 153 10.26 2.51 -8.05
CA GLU A 153 11.36 3.11 -8.82
C GLU A 153 11.65 2.37 -10.14
N ASP A 154 11.39 1.07 -10.20
CA ASP A 154 11.80 0.23 -11.35
C ASP A 154 10.74 0.21 -12.47
N GLU A 155 11.21 0.25 -13.72
CA GLU A 155 10.34 0.13 -14.90
C GLU A 155 9.72 -1.28 -15.01
N PRO A 156 8.40 -1.41 -15.22
CA PRO A 156 7.76 -2.72 -15.33
C PRO A 156 8.18 -3.42 -16.63
N ASN A 157 8.41 -4.73 -16.54
CA ASN A 157 8.68 -5.55 -17.71
C ASN A 157 7.38 -5.73 -18.53
N LEU A 158 7.35 -5.13 -19.72
CA LEU A 158 6.20 -5.21 -20.61
C LEU A 158 6.18 -6.54 -21.37
N GLU A 159 5.01 -7.16 -21.49
CA GLU A 159 4.87 -8.44 -22.20
C GLU A 159 5.06 -8.24 -23.72
N PRO A 160 6.05 -8.90 -24.37
CA PRO A 160 6.29 -8.73 -25.80
C PRO A 160 5.12 -9.16 -26.69
N SER A 161 4.32 -10.13 -26.23
CA SER A 161 3.16 -10.66 -26.94
C SER A 161 1.91 -9.77 -26.85
N TRP A 162 2.03 -8.59 -26.23
CA TRP A 162 0.93 -7.67 -25.97
C TRP A 162 0.03 -7.35 -27.18
N PRO A 163 0.55 -7.14 -28.41
CA PRO A 163 -0.31 -6.85 -29.57
C PRO A 163 -1.37 -7.92 -29.87
N HIS A 164 -1.12 -9.18 -29.51
CA HIS A 164 -2.12 -10.25 -29.61
C HIS A 164 -2.91 -10.39 -28.31
N LEU A 165 -2.23 -10.37 -27.16
CA LEU A 165 -2.88 -10.57 -25.86
C LEU A 165 -3.92 -9.49 -25.54
N GLN A 166 -3.65 -8.23 -25.88
CA GLN A 166 -4.60 -7.14 -25.74
C GLN A 166 -5.92 -7.46 -26.43
N LEU A 167 -5.86 -7.95 -27.67
CA LEU A 167 -7.07 -8.29 -28.45
C LEU A 167 -7.79 -9.52 -27.88
N VAL A 168 -7.06 -10.50 -27.34
CA VAL A 168 -7.67 -11.66 -26.67
C VAL A 168 -8.39 -11.23 -25.39
N TYR A 169 -7.79 -10.36 -24.57
CA TYR A 169 -8.43 -9.82 -23.38
C TYR A 169 -9.64 -8.94 -23.73
N GLU A 170 -9.52 -8.08 -24.73
CA GLU A 170 -10.62 -7.26 -25.23
C GLU A 170 -11.78 -8.12 -25.73
N PHE A 171 -11.48 -9.16 -26.50
CA PHE A 171 -12.45 -10.13 -26.97
C PHE A 171 -13.14 -10.86 -25.81
N PHE A 172 -12.38 -11.31 -24.81
CA PHE A 172 -12.93 -11.98 -23.65
C PHE A 172 -13.87 -11.05 -22.85
N LEU A 173 -13.45 -9.80 -22.65
CA LEU A 173 -14.27 -8.80 -21.98
C LEU A 173 -15.58 -8.55 -22.74
N ARG A 174 -15.54 -8.33 -24.06
CA ARG A 174 -16.74 -8.14 -24.87
C ARG A 174 -17.64 -9.37 -24.90
N PHE A 175 -17.07 -10.57 -24.94
CA PHE A 175 -17.81 -11.82 -24.83
C PHE A 175 -18.58 -11.90 -23.51
N LEU A 176 -17.96 -11.53 -22.38
CA LEU A 176 -18.62 -11.51 -21.07
C LEU A 176 -19.66 -10.39 -20.95
N GLU A 177 -19.43 -9.22 -21.57
CA GLU A 177 -20.32 -8.06 -21.51
C GLU A 177 -21.49 -8.13 -22.50
N SER A 178 -21.40 -8.99 -23.51
CA SER A 178 -22.45 -9.17 -24.50
C SER A 178 -23.82 -9.44 -23.85
N PRO A 179 -24.90 -8.77 -24.33
CA PRO A 179 -26.25 -9.01 -23.81
C PRO A 179 -26.75 -10.44 -24.12
N ASP A 180 -26.21 -11.08 -25.15
CA ASP A 180 -26.57 -12.44 -25.57
C ASP A 180 -25.80 -13.52 -24.78
N PHE A 181 -24.91 -13.12 -23.87
CA PHE A 181 -24.13 -14.03 -23.04
C PHE A 181 -25.03 -14.78 -22.04
N GLN A 182 -24.92 -16.11 -22.03
CA GLN A 182 -25.70 -17.00 -21.17
C GLN A 182 -24.81 -17.66 -20.09
N PRO A 183 -24.88 -17.20 -18.82
CA PRO A 183 -24.07 -17.78 -17.74
C PRO A 183 -24.37 -19.26 -17.46
N SER A 184 -25.60 -19.72 -17.75
CA SER A 184 -26.04 -21.10 -17.57
C SER A 184 -25.28 -22.09 -18.45
N VAL A 185 -24.84 -21.66 -19.63
CA VAL A 185 -24.05 -22.46 -20.59
C VAL A 185 -22.57 -22.32 -20.27
N ALA A 186 -22.09 -21.09 -20.09
CA ALA A 186 -20.68 -20.80 -19.82
C ALA A 186 -20.13 -21.44 -18.53
N LYS A 187 -20.97 -21.63 -17.50
CA LYS A 187 -20.55 -22.23 -16.21
C LYS A 187 -20.01 -23.66 -16.33
N ARG A 188 -20.26 -24.36 -17.46
CA ARG A 188 -19.72 -25.69 -17.73
C ARG A 188 -18.23 -25.66 -18.08
N TYR A 189 -17.74 -24.50 -18.49
CA TYR A 189 -16.38 -24.30 -19.02
C TYR A 189 -15.58 -23.29 -18.18
N ILE A 190 -16.24 -22.29 -17.60
CA ILE A 190 -15.67 -21.37 -16.60
C ILE A 190 -15.90 -22.00 -15.23
N ASP A 191 -14.99 -22.88 -14.83
CA ASP A 191 -15.03 -23.60 -13.56
C ASP A 191 -14.02 -23.04 -12.54
N GLN A 192 -13.86 -23.73 -11.42
CA GLN A 192 -12.91 -23.33 -10.37
C GLN A 192 -11.45 -23.36 -10.85
N LYS A 193 -11.10 -24.27 -11.77
CA LYS A 193 -9.76 -24.35 -12.33
C LYS A 193 -9.47 -23.16 -13.25
N PHE A 194 -10.43 -22.79 -14.10
CA PHE A 194 -10.34 -21.59 -14.94
C PHE A 194 -10.11 -20.34 -14.08
N VAL A 195 -10.89 -20.18 -13.00
CA VAL A 195 -10.73 -19.06 -12.07
C VAL A 195 -9.37 -19.05 -11.38
N LEU A 196 -8.87 -20.21 -10.95
CA LEU A 196 -7.55 -20.31 -10.33
C LEU A 196 -6.45 -19.86 -11.29
N MET A 197 -6.46 -20.37 -12.53
CA MET A 197 -5.48 -19.99 -13.56
C MET A 197 -5.59 -18.51 -13.94
N LEU A 198 -6.80 -17.93 -13.88
CA LEU A 198 -7.00 -16.49 -14.09
C LEU A 198 -6.41 -15.65 -12.95
N LEU A 199 -6.55 -16.11 -11.70
CA LEU A 199 -6.01 -15.45 -10.52
C LEU A 199 -4.47 -15.50 -10.49
N GLU A 200 -3.86 -16.57 -10.96
CA GLU A 200 -2.39 -16.68 -11.07
C GLU A 200 -1.78 -15.61 -11.99
N LEU A 201 -2.52 -15.16 -13.00
CA LEU A 201 -2.05 -14.12 -13.93
C LEU A 201 -2.01 -12.72 -13.31
N PHE A 202 -2.66 -12.48 -12.16
CA PHE A 202 -2.58 -11.18 -11.47
C PHE A 202 -1.16 -10.85 -10.98
N ASP A 203 -0.27 -11.84 -10.92
CA ASP A 203 1.14 -11.61 -10.61
C ASP A 203 1.96 -11.10 -11.82
N SER A 204 1.32 -10.83 -12.96
CA SER A 204 1.99 -10.25 -14.14
C SER A 204 2.63 -8.90 -13.81
N GLU A 205 3.87 -8.68 -14.24
CA GLU A 205 4.56 -7.40 -14.07
C GLU A 205 3.94 -6.28 -14.95
N ASP A 206 3.25 -6.65 -16.04
CA ASP A 206 2.62 -5.70 -16.95
C ASP A 206 1.30 -5.14 -16.39
N PRO A 207 1.22 -3.84 -16.01
CA PRO A 207 0.02 -3.25 -15.44
C PRO A 207 -1.18 -3.28 -16.39
N ARG A 208 -0.94 -3.30 -17.72
CA ARG A 208 -2.02 -3.34 -18.71
C ARG A 208 -2.75 -4.67 -18.66
N GLU A 209 -2.01 -5.76 -18.44
CA GLU A 209 -2.59 -7.10 -18.28
C GLU A 209 -3.42 -7.18 -17.00
N ARG A 210 -2.90 -6.66 -15.88
CA ARG A 210 -3.60 -6.63 -14.60
C ARG A 210 -4.91 -5.85 -14.66
N GLU A 211 -4.96 -4.74 -15.40
CA GLU A 211 -6.18 -3.95 -15.58
C GLU A 211 -7.31 -4.71 -16.32
N TYR A 212 -6.96 -5.48 -17.35
CA TYR A 212 -7.92 -6.37 -18.02
C TYR A 212 -8.37 -7.50 -17.11
N LEU A 213 -7.44 -8.16 -16.44
CA LEU A 213 -7.74 -9.23 -15.48
C LEU A 213 -8.68 -8.75 -14.38
N LYS A 214 -8.45 -7.54 -13.85
CA LYS A 214 -9.30 -6.87 -12.86
C LYS A 214 -10.75 -6.81 -13.33
N THR A 215 -10.94 -6.23 -14.52
CA THR A 215 -12.27 -6.04 -15.11
C THR A 215 -12.94 -7.38 -15.41
N ILE A 216 -12.22 -8.32 -16.00
CA ILE A 216 -12.72 -9.65 -16.35
C ILE A 216 -13.13 -10.43 -15.08
N LEU A 217 -12.27 -10.48 -14.07
CA LEU A 217 -12.57 -11.16 -12.81
C LEU A 217 -13.79 -10.56 -12.12
N HIS A 218 -13.93 -9.22 -12.12
CA HIS A 218 -15.12 -8.55 -11.61
C HIS A 218 -16.39 -8.96 -12.36
N ARG A 219 -16.37 -9.02 -13.71
CA ARG A 219 -17.51 -9.51 -14.51
C ARG A 219 -17.83 -10.97 -14.21
N VAL A 220 -16.83 -11.83 -14.10
CA VAL A 220 -16.99 -13.25 -13.73
C VAL A 220 -17.64 -13.37 -12.35
N TYR A 221 -17.16 -12.62 -11.35
CA TYR A 221 -17.76 -12.60 -10.00
C TYR A 221 -19.23 -12.15 -10.02
N GLY A 222 -19.54 -11.14 -10.81
CA GLY A 222 -20.90 -10.61 -10.99
C GLY A 222 -21.85 -11.64 -11.57
N LYS A 223 -21.47 -12.27 -12.69
CA LYS A 223 -22.33 -13.18 -13.49
C LYS A 223 -22.42 -14.61 -12.94
N PHE A 224 -21.39 -15.10 -12.26
CA PHE A 224 -21.33 -16.49 -11.79
C PHE A 224 -21.48 -16.59 -10.26
N LEU A 225 -22.73 -16.60 -9.78
CA LEU A 225 -23.05 -16.70 -8.35
C LEU A 225 -22.37 -17.89 -7.66
N GLY A 226 -22.29 -19.05 -8.33
CA GLY A 226 -21.68 -20.28 -7.81
C GLY A 226 -20.17 -20.21 -7.61
N LEU A 227 -19.48 -19.28 -8.27
CA LEU A 227 -18.02 -19.10 -8.16
C LEU A 227 -17.64 -18.06 -7.09
N ARG A 228 -18.57 -17.25 -6.60
CA ARG A 228 -18.29 -16.13 -5.68
C ARG A 228 -17.55 -16.56 -4.42
N ALA A 229 -18.01 -17.64 -3.77
CA ALA A 229 -17.36 -18.15 -2.57
C ALA A 229 -15.94 -18.66 -2.84
N TYR A 230 -15.74 -19.31 -3.99
CA TYR A 230 -14.44 -19.80 -4.41
C TYR A 230 -13.46 -18.65 -4.71
N ILE A 231 -13.90 -17.63 -5.47
CA ILE A 231 -13.10 -16.44 -5.77
C ILE A 231 -12.65 -15.76 -4.46
N ARG A 232 -13.57 -15.46 -3.54
CA ARG A 232 -13.21 -14.84 -2.24
C ARG A 232 -12.21 -15.68 -1.45
N LYS A 233 -12.39 -17.01 -1.44
CA LYS A 233 -11.47 -17.93 -0.76
C LYS A 233 -10.08 -17.90 -1.40
N GLN A 234 -9.97 -17.89 -2.72
CA GLN A 234 -8.68 -17.85 -3.40
C GLN A 234 -7.97 -16.49 -3.27
N CYS A 235 -8.70 -15.37 -3.37
CA CYS A 235 -8.14 -14.05 -3.05
C CYS A 235 -7.60 -14.00 -1.62
N ASN A 236 -8.32 -14.58 -0.65
CA ASN A 236 -7.86 -14.68 0.74
C ASN A 236 -6.56 -15.50 0.84
N ASN A 237 -6.49 -16.67 0.19
CA ASN A 237 -5.26 -17.47 0.17
C ASN A 237 -4.07 -16.70 -0.43
N ILE A 238 -4.29 -15.96 -1.51
CA ILE A 238 -3.27 -15.11 -2.15
C ILE A 238 -2.77 -14.07 -1.16
N PHE A 239 -3.67 -13.35 -0.49
CA PHE A 239 -3.27 -12.34 0.50
C PHE A 239 -2.56 -12.95 1.71
N LEU A 240 -3.01 -14.09 2.24
CA LEU A 240 -2.33 -14.74 3.35
C LEU A 240 -0.90 -15.16 2.97
N ARG A 241 -0.72 -15.72 1.78
CA ARG A 241 0.60 -16.05 1.24
C ARG A 241 1.47 -14.80 1.05
N PHE A 242 0.89 -13.73 0.52
CA PHE A 242 1.57 -12.45 0.35
C PHE A 242 2.03 -11.87 1.70
N ILE A 243 1.17 -11.84 2.71
CA ILE A 243 1.46 -11.25 4.03
C ILE A 243 2.51 -12.07 4.80
N TYR A 244 2.40 -13.40 4.78
CA TYR A 244 3.12 -14.26 5.73
C TYR A 244 4.26 -15.08 5.11
N GLU A 245 4.29 -15.25 3.79
CA GLU A 245 5.27 -16.12 3.13
C GLU A 245 6.21 -15.36 2.18
N THR A 246 5.66 -14.66 1.18
CA THR A 246 6.48 -14.15 0.07
C THR A 246 6.79 -12.66 0.15
N GLU A 247 5.93 -11.84 0.77
CA GLU A 247 5.94 -10.36 0.66
C GLU A 247 6.00 -9.85 -0.79
N HIS A 248 5.69 -10.68 -1.78
CA HIS A 248 5.75 -10.37 -3.20
C HIS A 248 4.51 -10.92 -3.90
N PHE A 249 3.78 -10.01 -4.55
CA PHE A 249 2.67 -10.25 -5.46
C PHE A 249 2.32 -8.94 -6.16
N ASN A 250 2.30 -8.88 -7.49
CA ASN A 250 2.14 -7.61 -8.22
C ASN A 250 0.69 -7.07 -8.22
N GLY A 251 -0.31 -7.96 -8.20
CA GLY A 251 -1.72 -7.61 -8.39
C GLY A 251 -2.52 -7.29 -7.12
N VAL A 252 -1.88 -6.91 -6.01
CA VAL A 252 -2.59 -6.67 -4.74
C VAL A 252 -3.60 -5.52 -4.87
N ALA A 253 -3.20 -4.41 -5.51
CA ALA A 253 -4.05 -3.23 -5.68
C ALA A 253 -5.31 -3.56 -6.48
N GLU A 254 -5.16 -4.24 -7.62
CA GLU A 254 -6.27 -4.60 -8.51
C GLU A 254 -7.23 -5.59 -7.84
N LEU A 255 -6.71 -6.57 -7.08
CA LEU A 255 -7.56 -7.46 -6.30
C LEU A 255 -8.34 -6.72 -5.21
N LEU A 256 -7.72 -5.74 -4.54
CA LEU A 256 -8.40 -4.91 -3.55
C LEU A 256 -9.49 -4.02 -4.17
N GLU A 257 -9.29 -3.46 -5.36
CA GLU A 257 -10.35 -2.70 -6.05
C GLU A 257 -11.61 -3.54 -6.32
N ILE A 258 -11.41 -4.78 -6.79
CA ILE A 258 -12.52 -5.72 -7.00
C ILE A 258 -13.20 -6.01 -5.67
N LEU A 259 -12.42 -6.27 -4.62
CA LEU A 259 -12.94 -6.57 -3.30
C LEU A 259 -13.68 -5.38 -2.69
N GLY A 260 -13.23 -4.15 -2.89
CA GLY A 260 -13.93 -2.94 -2.47
C GLY A 260 -15.34 -2.86 -3.09
N SER A 261 -15.45 -3.13 -4.38
CA SER A 261 -16.76 -3.22 -5.07
C SER A 261 -17.62 -4.36 -4.51
N ILE A 262 -17.03 -5.52 -4.23
CA ILE A 262 -17.71 -6.67 -3.65
C ILE A 262 -18.23 -6.37 -2.23
N ILE A 263 -17.41 -5.70 -1.40
CA ILE A 263 -17.76 -5.32 -0.02
C ILE A 263 -18.92 -4.34 -0.02
N ASN A 264 -18.92 -3.36 -0.93
CA ASN A 264 -20.04 -2.44 -1.07
C ASN A 264 -21.36 -3.17 -1.40
N GLY A 265 -21.29 -4.29 -2.14
CA GLY A 265 -22.43 -5.15 -2.47
C GLY A 265 -22.84 -6.16 -1.38
N PHE A 266 -22.23 -6.16 -0.19
CA PHE A 266 -22.61 -7.09 0.87
C PHE A 266 -24.02 -6.80 1.42
N ALA A 267 -24.77 -7.88 1.61
CA ALA A 267 -26.06 -7.83 2.29
C ALA A 267 -25.87 -7.66 3.80
N LEU A 268 -26.79 -6.91 4.42
CA LEU A 268 -26.89 -6.78 5.87
C LEU A 268 -27.90 -7.80 6.43
N PRO A 269 -27.63 -8.40 7.61
CA PRO A 269 -26.43 -8.23 8.43
C PRO A 269 -25.19 -8.89 7.82
N LEU A 270 -24.01 -8.32 8.08
CA LEU A 270 -22.74 -8.87 7.59
C LEU A 270 -22.52 -10.29 8.12
N LYS A 271 -22.15 -11.20 7.21
CA LYS A 271 -21.79 -12.58 7.55
C LYS A 271 -20.51 -12.64 8.37
N ALA A 272 -20.42 -13.62 9.26
CA ALA A 272 -19.22 -13.86 10.08
C ALA A 272 -17.94 -14.06 9.25
N GLU A 273 -18.04 -14.72 8.10
CA GLU A 273 -16.90 -14.90 7.16
C GLU A 273 -16.33 -13.56 6.68
N HIS A 274 -17.17 -12.55 6.44
CA HIS A 274 -16.73 -11.23 5.97
C HIS A 274 -16.06 -10.43 7.11
N LYS A 275 -16.59 -10.54 8.34
CA LYS A 275 -15.97 -9.93 9.52
C LYS A 275 -14.59 -10.54 9.80
N GLN A 276 -14.46 -11.86 9.67
CA GLN A 276 -13.18 -12.54 9.79
C GLN A 276 -12.21 -12.11 8.69
N PHE A 277 -12.68 -11.93 7.46
CA PHE A 277 -11.86 -11.42 6.36
C PHE A 277 -11.26 -10.04 6.66
N LEU A 278 -12.06 -9.09 7.17
CA LEU A 278 -11.56 -7.78 7.62
C LEU A 278 -10.45 -7.93 8.68
N ILE A 279 -10.73 -8.69 9.75
CA ILE A 279 -9.84 -8.77 10.92
C ILE A 279 -8.57 -9.58 10.64
N ARG A 280 -8.67 -10.65 9.85
CA ARG A 280 -7.58 -11.61 9.63
C ARG A 280 -6.77 -11.35 8.38
N VAL A 281 -7.26 -10.54 7.44
CA VAL A 281 -6.62 -10.32 6.14
C VAL A 281 -6.40 -8.83 5.87
N LEU A 282 -7.48 -8.03 5.84
CA LEU A 282 -7.35 -6.61 5.50
C LEU A 282 -6.54 -5.82 6.53
N ILE A 283 -6.79 -6.02 7.83
CA ILE A 283 -6.01 -5.33 8.87
C ILE A 283 -4.51 -5.72 8.79
N PRO A 284 -4.12 -7.02 8.75
CA PRO A 284 -2.72 -7.39 8.61
C PRO A 284 -2.03 -6.93 7.32
N LEU A 285 -2.74 -6.68 6.21
CA LEU A 285 -2.12 -6.16 4.97
C LEU A 285 -1.34 -4.85 5.20
N HIS A 286 -1.73 -4.04 6.20
CA HIS A 286 -1.03 -2.81 6.58
C HIS A 286 0.40 -3.05 7.11
N SER A 287 0.75 -4.28 7.53
CA SER A 287 2.10 -4.56 8.04
C SER A 287 3.15 -4.66 6.93
N VAL A 288 2.76 -4.98 5.69
CA VAL A 288 3.68 -5.25 4.58
C VAL A 288 4.45 -3.99 4.16
N LYS A 289 5.70 -4.13 3.73
CA LYS A 289 6.59 -3.01 3.38
C LYS A 289 6.08 -2.19 2.19
N SER A 290 5.64 -2.87 1.14
CA SER A 290 5.13 -2.32 -0.13
C SER A 290 3.70 -1.75 -0.04
N LEU A 291 3.27 -1.31 1.15
CA LEU A 291 1.92 -0.79 1.41
C LEU A 291 1.56 0.40 0.50
N SER A 292 2.53 1.25 0.18
CA SER A 292 2.36 2.45 -0.65
C SER A 292 1.73 2.20 -2.01
N ILE A 293 1.95 1.02 -2.60
CA ILE A 293 1.42 0.64 -3.91
C ILE A 293 -0.10 0.46 -3.90
N PHE A 294 -0.66 -0.05 -2.79
CA PHE A 294 -2.06 -0.51 -2.72
C PHE A 294 -2.86 0.08 -1.55
N HIS A 295 -2.28 1.04 -0.81
CA HIS A 295 -2.89 1.61 0.39
C HIS A 295 -4.23 2.27 0.13
N ALA A 296 -4.38 3.06 -0.94
CA ALA A 296 -5.63 3.75 -1.22
C ALA A 296 -6.78 2.75 -1.42
N GLN A 297 -6.52 1.64 -2.13
CA GLN A 297 -7.48 0.57 -2.36
C GLN A 297 -7.80 -0.19 -1.06
N LEU A 298 -6.80 -0.38 -0.18
CA LEU A 298 -6.98 -1.02 1.11
C LEU A 298 -7.80 -0.15 2.08
N ALA A 299 -7.46 1.12 2.22
CA ALA A 299 -8.18 2.11 3.01
C ALA A 299 -9.65 2.19 2.56
N TYR A 300 -9.89 2.27 1.25
CA TYR A 300 -11.24 2.20 0.69
C TYR A 300 -11.98 0.94 1.15
N CYS A 301 -11.36 -0.25 1.06
CA CYS A 301 -12.00 -1.49 1.54
C CYS A 301 -12.35 -1.44 3.02
N VAL A 302 -11.47 -0.88 3.86
CA VAL A 302 -11.69 -0.73 5.30
C VAL A 302 -12.86 0.21 5.58
N VAL A 303 -12.87 1.40 4.98
CA VAL A 303 -13.96 2.39 5.12
C VAL A 303 -15.29 1.79 4.67
N GLN A 304 -15.34 1.11 3.52
CA GLN A 304 -16.56 0.44 3.05
C GLN A 304 -17.09 -0.60 4.05
N PHE A 305 -16.22 -1.29 4.79
CA PHE A 305 -16.66 -2.22 5.84
C PHE A 305 -17.30 -1.48 7.02
N LEU A 306 -16.76 -0.33 7.41
CA LEU A 306 -17.26 0.47 8.52
C LEU A 306 -18.60 1.13 8.19
N GLU A 307 -18.80 1.59 6.96
CA GLU A 307 -20.09 2.09 6.47
C GLU A 307 -21.21 1.02 6.55
N LYS A 308 -20.85 -0.27 6.38
CA LYS A 308 -21.81 -1.38 6.47
C LYS A 308 -22.10 -1.80 7.91
N ASP A 309 -21.12 -1.71 8.81
CA ASP A 309 -21.25 -2.10 10.21
C ASP A 309 -20.26 -1.34 11.10
N ALA A 310 -20.71 -0.23 11.68
CA ALA A 310 -19.92 0.64 12.56
C ALA A 310 -19.42 -0.06 13.84
N THR A 311 -19.99 -1.21 14.22
CA THR A 311 -19.52 -1.96 15.41
C THR A 311 -18.11 -2.53 15.23
N LEU A 312 -17.62 -2.60 13.99
CA LEU A 312 -16.29 -3.08 13.64
C LEU A 312 -15.19 -2.02 13.87
N THR A 313 -15.55 -0.74 14.01
CA THR A 313 -14.57 0.36 14.09
C THR A 313 -13.56 0.18 15.21
N GLU A 314 -14.00 -0.26 16.39
CA GLU A 314 -13.08 -0.51 17.51
C GLU A 314 -12.01 -1.55 17.16
N HIS A 315 -12.40 -2.63 16.47
CA HIS A 315 -11.48 -3.68 16.08
C HIS A 315 -10.49 -3.20 15.02
N VAL A 316 -10.97 -2.39 14.06
CA VAL A 316 -10.13 -1.79 13.00
C VAL A 316 -9.10 -0.84 13.60
N ILE A 317 -9.53 0.17 14.36
CA ILE A 317 -8.62 1.16 14.95
C ILE A 317 -7.59 0.50 15.86
N ARG A 318 -8.00 -0.43 16.74
CA ARG A 318 -7.04 -1.17 17.58
C ARG A 318 -6.08 -2.02 16.75
N GLY A 319 -6.54 -2.56 15.62
CA GLY A 319 -5.72 -3.29 14.65
C GLY A 319 -4.67 -2.41 13.98
N LEU A 320 -5.06 -1.23 13.48
CA LEU A 320 -4.15 -0.25 12.87
C LEU A 320 -3.12 0.25 13.89
N LEU A 321 -3.55 0.58 15.11
CA LEU A 321 -2.64 0.97 16.20
C LEU A 321 -1.66 -0.13 16.58
N LYS A 322 -2.05 -1.42 16.47
CA LYS A 322 -1.14 -2.55 16.68
C LYS A 322 -0.08 -2.64 15.59
N TYR A 323 -0.42 -2.37 14.34
CA TYR A 323 0.50 -2.41 13.21
C TYR A 323 1.16 -1.05 12.90
N TRP A 324 1.10 -0.10 13.84
CA TRP A 324 1.64 1.25 13.65
C TRP A 324 3.13 1.22 13.26
N PRO A 325 3.51 1.79 12.11
CA PRO A 325 4.89 1.85 11.65
C PRO A 325 5.78 2.61 12.64
N LYS A 326 6.94 2.05 12.97
CA LYS A 326 7.94 2.69 13.84
C LYS A 326 9.22 3.10 13.12
N THR A 327 9.45 2.55 11.93
CA THR A 327 10.70 2.67 11.17
C THR A 327 10.50 3.29 9.78
N CYS A 328 9.26 3.47 9.32
CA CYS A 328 8.94 4.01 8.01
C CYS A 328 7.95 5.18 8.18
N THR A 329 8.43 6.39 7.95
CA THR A 329 7.66 7.64 8.14
C THR A 329 6.59 7.81 7.07
N GLN A 330 6.86 7.38 5.82
CA GLN A 330 5.88 7.41 4.74
C GLN A 330 4.64 6.58 5.09
N LYS A 331 4.83 5.34 5.59
CA LYS A 331 3.71 4.52 6.07
C LYS A 331 2.97 5.16 7.25
N GLU A 332 3.69 5.83 8.16
CA GLU A 332 3.05 6.54 9.27
C GLU A 332 2.15 7.67 8.77
N VAL A 333 2.60 8.46 7.79
CA VAL A 333 1.78 9.51 7.13
C VAL A 333 0.55 8.90 6.45
N MET A 334 0.71 7.76 5.79
CA MET A 334 -0.40 7.07 5.12
C MET A 334 -1.46 6.58 6.11
N LEU A 335 -1.06 5.91 7.20
CA LEU A 335 -1.97 5.45 8.25
C LEU A 335 -2.67 6.61 8.97
N LEU A 336 -2.00 7.75 9.16
CA LEU A 336 -2.66 8.96 9.66
C LEU A 336 -3.75 9.43 8.70
N GLY A 337 -3.52 9.35 7.39
CA GLY A 337 -4.53 9.66 6.39
C GLY A 337 -5.71 8.69 6.41
N GLU A 338 -5.44 7.39 6.47
CA GLU A 338 -6.51 6.38 6.59
C GLU A 338 -7.33 6.56 7.88
N ILE A 339 -6.68 6.89 9.01
CA ILE A 339 -7.40 7.18 10.25
C ILE A 339 -8.32 8.39 10.09
N GLU A 340 -7.89 9.45 9.40
CA GLU A 340 -8.76 10.60 9.13
C GLU A 340 -10.00 10.16 8.33
N GLU A 341 -9.83 9.40 7.25
CA GLU A 341 -10.95 8.87 6.45
C GLU A 341 -11.89 7.97 7.28
N ILE A 342 -11.34 7.16 8.20
CA ILE A 342 -12.15 6.35 9.12
C ILE A 342 -12.92 7.23 10.12
N LEU A 343 -12.29 8.29 10.61
CA LEU A 343 -12.94 9.23 11.54
C LEU A 343 -14.03 10.05 10.85
N ASP A 344 -13.97 10.28 9.54
CA ASP A 344 -15.03 10.97 8.79
C ASP A 344 -16.36 10.19 8.75
N VAL A 345 -16.30 8.86 8.88
CA VAL A 345 -17.48 7.99 8.87
C VAL A 345 -17.81 7.37 10.23
N ILE A 346 -17.06 7.71 11.29
CA ILE A 346 -17.24 7.10 12.61
C ILE A 346 -18.52 7.62 13.29
N GLU A 347 -19.28 6.73 13.93
CA GLU A 347 -20.34 7.19 14.83
C GLU A 347 -19.76 7.69 16.16
N PRO A 348 -20.32 8.75 16.78
CA PRO A 348 -19.87 9.24 18.08
C PRO A 348 -19.83 8.16 19.17
N SER A 349 -20.76 7.21 19.12
CA SER A 349 -20.84 6.07 20.05
C SER A 349 -19.61 5.14 19.98
N GLN A 350 -19.00 5.01 18.80
CA GLN A 350 -17.80 4.21 18.60
C GLN A 350 -16.53 5.02 18.89
N PHE A 351 -16.55 6.32 18.61
CA PHE A 351 -15.43 7.23 18.90
C PHE A 351 -15.04 7.20 20.39
N VAL A 352 -16.03 7.21 21.29
CA VAL A 352 -15.80 7.15 22.75
C VAL A 352 -14.98 5.93 23.18
N LYS A 353 -15.06 4.81 22.46
CA LYS A 353 -14.34 3.56 22.78
C LYS A 353 -12.87 3.59 22.35
N ILE A 354 -12.54 4.41 21.35
CA ILE A 354 -11.22 4.44 20.71
C ILE A 354 -10.44 5.74 20.96
N GLN A 355 -11.09 6.81 21.41
CA GLN A 355 -10.50 8.13 21.59
C GLN A 355 -9.20 8.11 22.43
N GLU A 356 -9.17 7.41 23.56
CA GLU A 356 -8.00 7.42 24.43
C GLU A 356 -6.77 6.75 23.78
N PRO A 357 -6.83 5.47 23.29
CA PRO A 357 -5.69 4.86 22.63
C PRO A 357 -5.32 5.57 21.33
N LEU A 358 -6.28 6.10 20.58
CA LEU A 358 -6.05 6.84 19.35
C LEU A 358 -5.27 8.14 19.62
N PHE A 359 -5.78 9.00 20.50
CA PHE A 359 -5.14 10.30 20.75
C PHE A 359 -3.83 10.17 21.52
N LYS A 360 -3.59 9.08 22.26
CA LYS A 360 -2.24 8.74 22.75
C LYS A 360 -1.25 8.51 21.60
N GLN A 361 -1.69 7.88 20.51
CA GLN A 361 -0.85 7.68 19.34
C GLN A 361 -0.70 8.98 18.53
N VAL A 362 -1.78 9.73 18.31
CA VAL A 362 -1.73 11.06 17.66
C VAL A 362 -0.77 12.00 18.41
N ALA A 363 -0.78 12.01 19.74
CA ALA A 363 0.18 12.77 20.54
C ALA A 363 1.63 12.39 20.19
N ARG A 364 1.95 11.10 20.07
CA ARG A 364 3.30 10.66 19.67
C ARG A 364 3.66 11.13 18.27
N CYS A 365 2.72 11.13 17.33
CA CYS A 365 2.93 11.62 15.97
C CYS A 365 3.18 13.14 15.95
N ILE A 366 2.44 13.92 16.74
CA ILE A 366 2.67 15.36 16.92
C ILE A 366 4.06 15.64 17.52
N ALA A 367 4.51 14.80 18.45
CA ALA A 367 5.86 14.87 19.02
C ALA A 367 6.97 14.36 18.09
N SER A 368 6.63 13.82 16.91
CA SER A 368 7.62 13.27 16.00
C SER A 368 8.57 14.37 15.53
N PRO A 369 9.89 14.12 15.50
CA PRO A 369 10.85 15.07 14.93
C PRO A 369 10.71 15.17 13.40
N HIS A 370 10.02 14.22 12.76
CA HIS A 370 9.80 14.20 11.32
C HIS A 370 8.61 15.10 10.95
N PHE A 371 8.89 16.21 10.27
CA PHE A 371 7.90 17.26 10.06
C PHE A 371 6.64 16.78 9.32
N GLN A 372 6.76 15.89 8.32
CA GLN A 372 5.58 15.40 7.57
C GLN A 372 4.63 14.59 8.45
N VAL A 373 5.15 13.87 9.45
CA VAL A 373 4.33 13.09 10.38
C VAL A 373 3.60 14.02 11.34
N ALA A 374 4.34 14.97 11.92
CA ALA A 374 3.77 15.96 12.84
C ALA A 374 2.72 16.84 12.15
N GLU A 375 3.01 17.32 10.94
CA GLU A 375 2.09 18.12 10.13
C GLU A 375 0.82 17.33 9.81
N ARG A 376 0.96 16.09 9.29
CA ARG A 376 -0.20 15.26 8.94
C ARG A 376 -1.11 15.00 10.13
N ALA A 377 -0.54 14.77 11.32
CA ALA A 377 -1.28 14.57 12.56
C ALA A 377 -1.99 15.85 13.03
N LEU A 378 -1.36 17.02 12.89
CA LEU A 378 -1.96 18.31 13.26
C LEU A 378 -3.10 18.73 12.32
N TYR A 379 -3.13 18.23 11.08
CA TYR A 379 -4.22 18.49 10.15
C TYR A 379 -5.55 17.85 10.53
N PHE A 380 -5.59 16.94 11.50
CA PHE A 380 -6.85 16.43 12.06
C PHE A 380 -7.73 17.57 12.62
N TRP A 381 -7.12 18.67 13.08
CA TRP A 381 -7.86 19.85 13.57
C TRP A 381 -8.42 20.76 12.46
N ASN A 382 -8.08 20.50 11.20
CA ASN A 382 -8.67 21.20 10.06
C ASN A 382 -9.98 20.53 9.60
N ASN A 383 -10.22 19.30 10.03
CA ASN A 383 -11.42 18.56 9.69
C ASN A 383 -12.55 18.91 10.67
N GLU A 384 -13.63 19.50 10.15
CA GLU A 384 -14.76 19.98 10.96
C GLU A 384 -15.44 18.86 11.74
N TYR A 385 -15.55 17.67 11.15
CA TYR A 385 -16.20 16.54 11.81
C TYR A 385 -15.36 16.00 12.97
N ILE A 386 -14.06 15.79 12.75
CA ILE A 386 -13.13 15.41 13.82
C ILE A 386 -13.14 16.46 14.93
N LEU A 387 -13.15 17.74 14.57
CA LEU A 387 -13.19 18.84 15.53
C LEU A 387 -14.45 18.77 16.42
N SER A 388 -15.61 18.50 15.83
CA SER A 388 -16.86 18.33 16.59
C SER A 388 -16.81 17.14 17.56
N LEU A 389 -16.25 16.01 17.15
CA LEU A 389 -16.07 14.83 18.01
C LEU A 389 -15.12 15.13 19.18
N VAL A 390 -14.06 15.90 18.92
CA VAL A 390 -13.09 16.34 19.92
C VAL A 390 -13.72 17.33 20.90
N GLU A 391 -14.58 18.24 20.44
CA GLU A 391 -15.29 19.21 21.28
C GLU A 391 -16.19 18.49 22.31
N ASP A 392 -17.03 17.56 21.84
CA ASP A 392 -17.92 16.76 22.69
C ASP A 392 -17.16 15.92 23.74
N ASN A 393 -15.93 15.53 23.42
CA ASN A 393 -15.09 14.66 24.25
C ASN A 393 -13.84 15.36 24.80
N CYS A 394 -13.85 16.69 24.86
CA CYS A 394 -12.68 17.49 25.18
C CYS A 394 -12.05 17.12 26.55
N HIS A 395 -12.88 16.75 27.53
CA HIS A 395 -12.46 16.32 28.87
C HIS A 395 -11.57 15.05 28.88
N MET A 396 -11.62 14.22 27.84
CA MET A 396 -10.74 13.05 27.69
C MET A 396 -9.59 13.31 26.71
N VAL A 397 -9.89 13.96 25.58
CA VAL A 397 -8.92 14.19 24.51
C VAL A 397 -7.85 15.19 24.93
N LEU A 398 -8.26 16.35 25.46
CA LEU A 398 -7.34 17.45 25.78
C LEU A 398 -6.28 17.03 26.82
N PRO A 399 -6.60 16.42 27.98
CA PRO A 399 -5.58 15.96 28.93
C PRO A 399 -4.56 14.98 28.31
N THR A 400 -5.00 14.15 27.36
CA THR A 400 -4.15 13.14 26.71
C THR A 400 -3.06 13.76 25.84
N ILE A 401 -3.37 14.86 25.14
CA ILE A 401 -2.47 15.48 24.15
C ILE A 401 -1.80 16.77 24.64
N PHE A 402 -2.38 17.42 25.67
CA PHE A 402 -1.98 18.76 26.11
C PHE A 402 -0.48 18.86 26.41
N GLY A 403 0.05 17.95 27.24
CA GLY A 403 1.46 17.96 27.60
C GLY A 403 2.38 17.85 26.39
N THR A 404 1.95 17.13 25.36
CA THR A 404 2.70 17.00 24.10
C THR A 404 2.66 18.29 23.29
N LEU A 405 1.47 18.86 23.05
CA LEU A 405 1.31 20.12 22.34
C LEU A 405 2.12 21.25 23.02
N TYR A 406 2.04 21.34 24.35
CA TYR A 406 2.72 22.38 25.12
C TYR A 406 4.26 22.23 25.11
N ARG A 407 4.77 21.01 24.99
CA ARG A 407 6.21 20.75 24.81
C ARG A 407 6.65 21.12 23.39
N VAL A 408 5.94 20.61 22.38
CA VAL A 408 6.29 20.80 20.96
C VAL A 408 6.25 22.29 20.57
N SER A 409 5.33 23.09 21.13
CA SER A 409 5.26 24.54 20.87
C SER A 409 6.50 25.33 21.32
N LYS A 410 7.35 24.75 22.18
CA LYS A 410 8.55 25.39 22.72
C LYS A 410 9.85 24.80 22.17
N GLU A 411 9.84 23.51 21.86
CA GLU A 411 11.07 22.72 21.65
C GLU A 411 11.21 22.21 20.21
N HIS A 412 10.17 22.30 19.37
CA HIS A 412 10.24 21.76 18.01
C HIS A 412 11.10 22.63 17.08
N TRP A 413 11.96 21.99 16.29
CA TRP A 413 12.95 22.67 15.44
C TRP A 413 12.32 23.39 14.23
N ASN A 414 11.19 22.87 13.72
CA ASN A 414 10.51 23.41 12.55
C ASN A 414 9.47 24.48 12.97
N PRO A 415 9.63 25.75 12.58
CA PRO A 415 8.71 26.84 12.93
C PRO A 415 7.27 26.65 12.42
N THR A 416 7.07 25.99 11.28
CA THR A 416 5.73 25.73 10.73
C THR A 416 4.93 24.82 11.66
N ILE A 417 5.57 23.75 12.15
CA ILE A 417 4.94 22.83 13.12
C ILE A 417 4.63 23.57 14.42
N VAL A 418 5.53 24.42 14.90
CA VAL A 418 5.29 25.27 16.08
C VAL A 418 4.05 26.14 15.87
N SER A 419 3.91 26.78 14.70
CA SER A 419 2.73 27.59 14.36
C SER A 419 1.44 26.77 14.34
N LEU A 420 1.45 25.58 13.73
CA LEU A 420 0.29 24.69 13.70
C LEU A 420 -0.12 24.25 15.11
N VAL A 421 0.84 23.92 15.97
CA VAL A 421 0.58 23.56 17.37
C VAL A 421 -0.03 24.75 18.13
N TYR A 422 0.44 25.98 17.92
CA TYR A 422 -0.17 27.16 18.53
C TYR A 422 -1.64 27.34 18.11
N ASN A 423 -1.96 27.11 16.84
CA ASN A 423 -3.34 27.15 16.36
C ASN A 423 -4.20 26.10 17.08
N VAL A 424 -3.71 24.85 17.17
CA VAL A 424 -4.41 23.77 17.88
C VAL A 424 -4.61 24.11 19.36
N LEU A 425 -3.58 24.63 20.04
CA LEU A 425 -3.69 25.07 21.45
C LEU A 425 -4.73 26.18 21.62
N LYS A 426 -4.78 27.14 20.68
CA LYS A 426 -5.77 28.21 20.69
C LYS A 426 -7.18 27.65 20.55
N THR A 427 -7.39 26.71 19.62
CA THR A 427 -8.68 26.03 19.44
C THR A 427 -9.13 25.32 20.72
N PHE A 428 -8.24 24.61 21.42
CA PHE A 428 -8.58 23.98 22.70
C PHE A 428 -8.89 24.97 23.81
N MET A 429 -8.21 26.12 23.84
CA MET A 429 -8.50 27.19 24.79
C MET A 429 -9.89 27.82 24.53
N GLU A 430 -10.28 27.96 23.26
CA GLU A 430 -11.61 28.42 22.86
C GLU A 430 -12.71 27.40 23.21
N MET A 431 -12.43 26.09 23.06
CA MET A 431 -13.36 25.01 23.42
C MET A 431 -13.60 24.88 24.93
N ASN A 432 -12.53 24.86 25.74
CA ASN A 432 -12.64 24.71 27.19
C ASN A 432 -11.49 25.39 27.93
N GLY A 433 -11.58 26.72 28.05
CA GLY A 433 -10.56 27.53 28.72
C GLY A 433 -10.28 27.13 30.18
N LYS A 434 -11.30 26.70 30.94
CA LYS A 434 -11.10 26.27 32.34
C LYS A 434 -10.22 25.04 32.44
N LEU A 435 -10.55 24.00 31.67
CA LEU A 435 -9.75 22.77 31.63
C LEU A 435 -8.33 23.06 31.11
N PHE A 436 -8.22 23.95 30.12
CA PHE A 436 -6.93 24.36 29.57
C PHE A 436 -6.03 25.03 30.63
N ASP A 437 -6.58 25.94 31.44
CA ASP A 437 -5.87 26.61 32.53
C ASP A 437 -5.44 25.62 33.62
N GLU A 438 -6.33 24.70 34.00
CA GLU A 438 -6.05 23.63 34.97
C GLU A 438 -4.90 22.73 34.51
N LEU A 439 -4.92 22.28 33.25
CA LEU A 439 -3.86 21.46 32.67
C LEU A 439 -2.54 22.23 32.55
N THR A 440 -2.59 23.53 32.23
CA THR A 440 -1.40 24.39 32.21
C THR A 440 -0.76 24.49 33.59
N ALA A 441 -1.57 24.60 34.65
CA ALA A 441 -1.09 24.61 36.03
C ALA A 441 -0.51 23.24 36.42
N SER A 442 -1.22 22.13 36.15
CA SER A 442 -0.75 20.77 36.44
C SER A 442 0.58 20.47 35.75
N TYR A 443 0.70 20.80 34.47
CA TYR A 443 1.91 20.58 33.68
C TYR A 443 3.14 21.29 34.26
N LYS A 444 2.98 22.52 34.77
CA LYS A 444 4.07 23.24 35.44
C LYS A 444 4.52 22.54 36.72
N VAL A 445 3.56 22.03 37.50
CA VAL A 445 3.83 21.29 38.74
C VAL A 445 4.53 19.97 38.43
N GLU A 446 4.03 19.20 37.46
CA GLU A 446 4.62 17.94 37.00
C GLU A 446 6.05 18.14 36.51
N LYS A 447 6.31 19.15 35.69
CA LYS A 447 7.67 19.47 35.21
C LYS A 447 8.63 19.82 36.35
N GLN A 448 8.16 20.54 37.38
CA GLN A 448 8.98 20.82 38.56
C GLN A 448 9.27 19.55 39.38
N GLN A 449 8.28 18.66 39.51
CA GLN A 449 8.46 17.37 40.19
C GLN A 449 9.43 16.46 39.42
N GLU A 450 9.36 16.42 38.10
CA GLU A 450 10.31 15.68 37.25
C GLU A 450 11.74 16.19 37.42
N LEU A 451 11.93 17.51 37.37
CA LEU A 451 13.24 18.12 37.63
C LEU A 451 13.78 17.82 39.03
N LYS A 452 12.90 17.72 40.03
CA LYS A 452 13.29 17.32 41.40
C LYS A 452 13.71 15.85 41.44
N LYS A 453 12.94 14.95 40.84
CA LYS A 453 13.26 13.51 40.74
C LYS A 453 14.57 13.27 39.97
N GLU A 454 14.83 14.05 38.92
CA GLU A 454 16.08 14.01 38.15
C GLU A 454 17.28 14.38 39.04
N LYS A 455 17.15 15.45 39.84
CA LYS A 455 18.19 15.87 40.80
C LYS A 455 18.43 14.82 41.89
N GLU A 456 17.36 14.29 42.49
CA GLU A 456 17.45 13.22 43.49
C GLU A 456 18.14 11.99 42.91
N ARG A 457 17.83 11.62 41.66
CA ARG A 457 18.50 10.52 40.96
C ARG A 457 19.99 10.81 40.75
N GLN A 458 20.35 12.01 40.32
CA GLN A 458 21.76 12.42 40.13
C GLN A 458 22.54 12.46 41.44
N GLU A 459 21.89 12.82 42.55
CA GLU A 459 22.50 12.78 43.88
C GLU A 459 22.73 11.34 44.36
N LEU A 460 21.76 10.45 44.14
CA LEU A 460 21.92 9.02 44.44
C LEU A 460 23.06 8.38 43.65
N TRP A 461 23.18 8.70 42.35
CA TRP A 461 24.31 8.23 41.53
C TRP A 461 25.65 8.76 42.03
N ARG A 462 25.75 10.06 42.34
CA ARG A 462 26.96 10.65 42.93
C ARG A 462 27.35 9.99 44.25
N HIS A 463 26.38 9.73 45.12
CA HIS A 463 26.63 9.07 46.38
C HIS A 463 27.14 7.63 46.18
N LEU A 464 26.62 6.91 45.19
CA LEU A 464 27.10 5.58 44.83
C LEU A 464 28.56 5.62 44.35
N ASP A 465 28.91 6.58 43.51
CA ASP A 465 30.29 6.78 43.03
C ASP A 465 31.25 7.11 44.19
N GLU A 466 30.83 7.95 45.13
CA GLU A 466 31.60 8.28 46.34
C GLU A 466 31.84 7.04 47.22
N LEU A 467 30.79 6.24 47.46
CA LEU A 467 30.91 4.98 48.22
C LEU A 467 31.84 3.98 47.53
N GLN A 468 31.80 3.91 46.19
CA GLN A 468 32.70 3.08 45.41
C GLN A 468 34.16 3.56 45.55
N LEU A 469 34.40 4.86 45.49
CA LEU A 469 35.74 5.45 45.66
C LEU A 469 36.30 5.16 47.07
N GLN A 470 35.49 5.37 48.11
CA GLN A 470 35.87 5.10 49.50
C GLN A 470 36.21 3.62 49.72
N LYS A 471 35.44 2.71 49.12
CA LYS A 471 35.72 1.28 49.21
C LYS A 471 37.04 0.89 48.52
N LEU A 472 37.33 1.50 47.37
CA LEU A 472 38.60 1.29 46.66
C LEU A 472 39.79 1.83 47.48
N GLN A 473 39.66 3.03 48.03
CA GLN A 473 40.67 3.63 48.91
C GLN A 473 40.92 2.76 50.16
N GLY A 474 39.85 2.30 50.82
CA GLY A 474 39.98 1.40 51.98
C GLY A 474 40.65 0.07 51.64
N LEU A 475 40.43 -0.47 50.43
CA LEU A 475 41.12 -1.68 49.97
C LEU A 475 42.61 -1.43 49.68
N GLU A 476 42.96 -0.27 49.12
CA GLU A 476 44.35 0.13 48.89
C GLU A 476 45.10 0.36 50.20
N GLU A 477 44.48 1.06 51.17
CA GLU A 477 45.02 1.25 52.51
C GLU A 477 45.21 -0.08 53.25
N ALA A 478 44.22 -0.99 53.18
CA ALA A 478 44.35 -2.32 53.77
C ALA A 478 45.49 -3.13 53.14
N LYS A 479 45.70 -2.99 51.83
CA LYS A 479 46.81 -3.64 51.10
C LYS A 479 48.16 -3.06 51.52
N MET A 480 48.26 -1.73 51.63
CA MET A 480 49.48 -1.06 52.11
C MET A 480 49.81 -1.42 53.56
N ASN A 481 48.81 -1.47 54.44
CA ASN A 481 49.01 -1.88 55.83
C ASN A 481 49.50 -3.32 55.95
N ARG A 482 49.00 -4.25 55.12
CA ARG A 482 49.52 -5.63 55.04
C ARG A 482 50.98 -5.68 54.59
N LEU A 483 51.33 -4.90 53.56
CA LEU A 483 52.70 -4.81 53.04
C LEU A 483 53.66 -4.26 54.10
N ASN A 484 53.24 -3.25 54.85
CA ASN A 484 54.03 -2.68 55.94
C ASN A 484 54.23 -3.69 57.07
N LEU A 485 53.17 -4.39 57.52
CA LEU A 485 53.27 -5.46 58.53
C LEU A 485 54.21 -6.59 58.12
N GLN A 486 54.18 -7.00 56.85
CA GLN A 486 55.11 -8.00 56.33
C GLN A 486 56.56 -7.52 56.32
N ARG A 487 56.81 -6.22 56.10
CA ARG A 487 58.15 -5.63 56.20
C ARG A 487 58.65 -5.56 57.63
N THR A 488 57.80 -5.20 58.61
CA THR A 488 58.19 -5.17 60.03
C THR A 488 58.44 -6.54 60.64
N LEU A 489 57.82 -7.60 60.08
CA LEU A 489 58.06 -8.98 60.51
C LEU A 489 59.31 -9.61 59.85
N ALA A 490 59.85 -8.99 58.80
CA ALA A 490 61.03 -9.45 58.07
C ALA A 490 62.33 -8.73 58.47
N SER A 491 62.22 -7.68 59.28
CA SER A 491 63.32 -6.93 59.93
C SER A 491 63.43 -7.34 61.40
#